data_AF-A0A8H7WU48-F1
#
_entry.id   AF-A0A8H7WU48-F1
#
_cell.length_a   1.000
_cell.length_b   1.000
_cell.length_c   1.000
_cell.angle_alpha   90.00
_cell.angle_beta   90.00
_cell.angle_gamma   90.00
#
_symmetry.space_group_name_H-M   'P 1'
#
loop_
_entity.id
_entity.type
_entity.pdbx_description
1 polymer ?
#
loop_
_entity_poly.entity_id
_entity_poly.type
_entity_poly.pdbx_seq_one_letter_code
_entity_poly.pdbx_strand_id
1 'polypeptide(L)'
;MDSRIEPWLARRTGYQTARALADLHAQNLCHGDLTLGNIVFRVVEFDRYTENDIYRLFGKPETGVLETESGEIPAAEAPRYIVKTLDFLSSEIDIISNEISLIDFDQAILVSSPPEKMLATPVEFLAPEVAVGQPASSASDVWALGCTILRLRSGDSLYSAYDVTSPADLMRGIIQTLGDTPASWAGTLFDTDGKPIKDPVKGEPIWKFTDKRSIKEWVYRIWDNPRSGAGKSTKALAVSQDNGEDQAMYWEERKLYPRCFWHKFWRPTAIKVGDVYLHGYDDESDNLLEQLPRIPEEEATLLYDLLSKIFVYEPSKRVTANELLDHPWFHMDY
;
A
#
# COMPACT_ATOMS: atom_id res chain seq x y z
N MET A 1 7.92 6.04 -4.14
CA MET A 1 8.41 4.87 -3.36
C MET A 1 9.22 5.38 -2.17
N ASP A 2 8.81 6.50 -1.58
CA ASP A 2 9.79 7.42 -0.99
C ASP A 2 9.78 7.34 0.53
N SER A 3 8.93 6.47 1.07
CA SER A 3 8.59 6.37 2.48
C SER A 3 8.22 4.92 2.80
N ARG A 4 8.84 4.37 3.84
CA ARG A 4 8.48 3.09 4.44
C ARG A 4 8.26 3.28 5.93
N ILE A 5 7.38 2.45 6.48
CA ILE A 5 7.20 2.33 7.92
C ILE A 5 8.12 1.26 8.49
N GLU A 6 8.42 1.36 9.78
CA GLU A 6 9.19 0.35 10.49
C GLU A 6 8.37 -0.94 10.70
N PRO A 7 9.01 -2.12 10.76
CA PRO A 7 8.32 -3.41 10.79
C PRO A 7 7.25 -3.54 11.89
N TRP A 8 7.55 -3.04 13.10
CA TRP A 8 6.61 -3.06 14.23
C TRP A 8 5.35 -2.25 13.94
N LEU A 9 5.50 -1.10 13.26
CA LEU A 9 4.38 -0.24 12.90
C LEU A 9 3.57 -0.87 11.77
N ALA A 10 4.22 -1.54 10.81
CA ALA A 10 3.53 -2.31 9.78
C ALA A 10 2.64 -3.41 10.36
N ARG A 11 3.16 -4.20 11.32
CA ARG A 11 2.40 -5.21 12.05
C ARG A 11 1.24 -4.59 12.82
N ARG A 12 1.50 -3.53 13.57
CA ARG A 12 0.48 -2.84 14.37
C ARG A 12 -0.63 -2.24 13.48
N THR A 13 -0.28 -1.63 12.35
CA THR A 13 -1.24 -1.10 11.39
C THR A 13 -2.07 -2.22 10.78
N GLY A 14 -1.43 -3.30 10.31
CA GLY A 14 -2.13 -4.47 9.79
C GLY A 14 -3.11 -5.08 10.79
N TYR A 15 -2.73 -5.20 12.06
CA TYR A 15 -3.60 -5.69 13.13
C TYR A 15 -4.82 -4.79 13.35
N GLN A 16 -4.61 -3.46 13.43
CA GLN A 16 -5.70 -2.52 13.62
C GLN A 16 -6.66 -2.50 12.43
N THR A 17 -6.15 -2.62 11.20
CA THR A 17 -6.98 -2.76 10.00
C THR A 17 -7.77 -4.07 10.04
N ALA A 18 -7.14 -5.20 10.40
CA ALA A 18 -7.84 -6.47 10.57
C ALA A 18 -8.96 -6.37 11.62
N ARG A 19 -8.71 -5.68 12.73
CA ARG A 19 -9.71 -5.45 13.79
C ARG A 19 -10.88 -4.61 13.29
N ALA A 20 -10.62 -3.52 12.58
CA ALA A 20 -11.66 -2.68 12.00
C ALA A 20 -12.53 -3.47 11.00
N LEU A 21 -11.91 -4.31 10.16
CA LEU A 21 -12.65 -5.19 9.25
C LEU A 21 -13.47 -6.24 10.00
N ALA A 22 -12.92 -6.85 11.05
CA ALA A 22 -13.65 -7.81 11.87
C ALA A 22 -14.92 -7.19 12.48
N ASP A 23 -14.81 -5.95 12.97
CA ASP A 23 -15.94 -5.20 13.52
C ASP A 23 -17.01 -4.86 12.45
N LEU A 24 -16.60 -4.54 11.22
CA LEU A 24 -17.51 -4.33 10.09
C LEU A 24 -18.20 -5.64 9.67
N HIS A 25 -17.42 -6.71 9.53
CA HIS A 25 -17.90 -8.03 9.10
C HIS A 25 -18.90 -8.60 10.10
N ALA A 26 -18.70 -8.39 11.40
CA ALA A 26 -19.65 -8.76 12.46
C ALA A 26 -21.03 -8.05 12.32
N GLN A 27 -21.06 -6.91 11.63
CA GLN A 27 -22.28 -6.15 11.34
C GLN A 27 -22.84 -6.45 9.93
N ASN A 28 -22.32 -7.47 9.24
CA ASN A 28 -22.65 -7.81 7.85
C ASN A 28 -22.34 -6.69 6.84
N LEU A 29 -21.31 -5.89 7.13
CA LEU A 29 -20.77 -4.86 6.25
C LEU A 29 -19.41 -5.30 5.72
N CYS A 30 -19.17 -5.03 4.45
CA CYS A 30 -17.84 -5.06 3.83
C CYS A 30 -17.42 -3.62 3.52
N HIS A 31 -16.12 -3.34 3.58
CA HIS A 31 -15.60 -2.05 3.17
C HIS A 31 -15.67 -1.87 1.65
N GLY A 32 -15.32 -2.90 0.87
CA GLY A 32 -15.43 -2.88 -0.60
C GLY A 32 -14.40 -2.02 -1.34
N ASP A 33 -13.47 -1.38 -0.63
CA ASP A 33 -12.40 -0.57 -1.23
C ASP A 33 -11.20 -0.43 -0.29
N LEU A 34 -10.75 -1.54 0.29
CA LEU A 34 -9.63 -1.48 1.22
C LEU A 34 -8.32 -1.28 0.47
N THR A 35 -7.70 -0.12 0.64
CA THR A 35 -6.38 0.22 0.10
C THR A 35 -5.53 0.95 1.15
N LEU A 36 -4.24 1.15 0.87
CA LEU A 36 -3.40 2.00 1.73
C LEU A 36 -3.82 3.47 1.75
N GLY A 37 -4.52 3.96 0.72
CA GLY A 37 -5.07 5.31 0.71
C GLY A 37 -6.18 5.50 1.74
N ASN A 38 -6.85 4.41 2.10
CA ASN A 38 -8.01 4.42 3.01
C ASN A 38 -7.62 4.08 4.46
N ILE A 39 -6.33 3.89 4.74
CA ILE A 39 -5.80 3.66 6.09
C ILE A 39 -4.95 4.86 6.49
N VAL A 40 -5.45 5.67 7.42
CA VAL A 40 -4.78 6.91 7.83
C VAL A 40 -4.31 6.83 9.28
N PHE A 41 -3.09 7.29 9.54
CA PHE A 41 -2.63 7.49 10.92
C PHE A 41 -3.34 8.69 11.54
N ARG A 42 -3.79 8.54 12.78
CA ARG A 42 -4.39 9.66 13.53
C ARG A 42 -3.30 10.66 13.92
N VAL A 43 -3.69 11.93 14.07
CA VAL A 43 -2.81 12.94 14.66
C VAL A 43 -3.03 12.98 16.17
N VAL A 44 -1.95 13.01 16.95
CA VAL A 44 -1.97 13.03 18.41
C VAL A 44 -2.65 14.30 18.89
N GLU A 45 -3.72 14.15 19.69
CA GLU A 45 -4.45 15.26 20.34
C GLU A 45 -4.87 16.40 19.39
N PHE A 46 -5.14 16.12 18.11
CA PHE A 46 -5.42 17.15 17.09
C PHE A 46 -6.51 18.15 17.50
N ASP A 47 -7.56 17.69 18.20
CA ASP A 47 -8.68 18.53 18.66
C ASP A 47 -8.26 19.63 19.64
N ARG A 48 -7.04 19.59 20.18
CA ARG A 48 -6.50 20.60 21.11
C ARG A 48 -5.66 21.68 20.43
N TYR A 49 -5.34 21.50 19.15
CA TYR A 49 -4.46 22.43 18.45
C TYR A 49 -5.22 23.69 18.10
N THR A 50 -4.67 24.85 18.49
CA THR A 50 -5.13 26.12 17.94
C THR A 50 -4.48 26.35 16.58
N GLU A 51 -5.03 27.28 15.80
CA GLU A 51 -4.44 27.73 14.53
C GLU A 51 -2.97 28.17 14.71
N ASN A 52 -2.65 28.83 15.82
CA ASN A 52 -1.28 29.25 16.15
C ASN A 52 -0.35 28.06 16.42
N ASP A 53 -0.87 26.95 16.96
CA ASP A 53 -0.06 25.75 17.18
C ASP A 53 0.26 25.09 15.84
N ILE A 54 -0.70 25.04 14.91
CA ILE A 54 -0.47 24.56 13.54
C ILE A 54 0.59 25.43 12.85
N TYR A 55 0.52 26.76 12.99
CA TYR A 55 1.52 27.66 12.41
C TYR A 55 2.91 27.54 13.03
N ARG A 56 3.01 27.19 14.32
CA ARG A 56 4.31 26.91 14.95
C ARG A 56 4.92 25.62 14.41
N LEU A 57 4.09 24.61 14.14
CA LEU A 57 4.56 23.32 13.64
C LEU A 57 4.95 23.34 12.17
N PHE A 58 4.21 24.05 11.33
CA PHE A 58 4.32 23.94 9.88
C PHE A 58 4.55 25.27 9.16
N GLY A 59 4.52 26.39 9.88
CA GLY A 59 4.50 27.72 9.27
C GLY A 59 3.12 28.13 8.78
N LYS A 60 3.06 29.30 8.13
CA LYS A 60 1.81 29.80 7.52
C LYS A 60 1.54 29.05 6.20
N PRO A 61 0.26 28.91 5.79
CA PRO A 61 -0.08 28.25 4.54
C PRO A 61 0.61 28.92 3.36
N GLU A 62 1.32 28.12 2.57
CA GLU A 62 1.89 28.55 1.30
C GLU A 62 0.78 28.57 0.24
N THR A 63 0.59 29.71 -0.42
CA THR A 63 -0.47 29.89 -1.43
C THR A 63 0.10 30.22 -2.80
N GLY A 64 -0.53 29.71 -3.85
CA GLY A 64 -0.22 30.01 -5.25
C GLY A 64 -1.39 30.64 -5.98
N VAL A 65 -1.12 31.23 -7.14
CA VAL A 65 -2.17 31.76 -8.04
C VAL A 65 -2.90 30.58 -8.69
N LEU A 66 -4.21 30.69 -8.84
CA LEU A 66 -4.98 29.74 -9.65
C LEU A 66 -4.85 30.13 -11.14
N GLU A 67 -4.20 29.28 -11.92
CA GLU A 67 -4.08 29.44 -13.37
C GLU A 67 -5.02 28.44 -14.07
N THR A 68 -5.74 28.90 -15.08
CA THR A 68 -6.56 28.04 -15.93
C THR A 68 -5.72 27.53 -17.09
N GLU A 69 -5.98 26.30 -17.54
CA GLU A 69 -5.30 25.73 -18.72
C GLU A 69 -5.53 26.59 -19.98
N SER A 70 -6.71 27.21 -20.10
CA SER A 70 -7.05 28.10 -21.21
C SER A 70 -6.40 29.49 -21.11
N GLY A 71 -5.83 29.87 -19.96
CA GLY A 71 -5.34 31.22 -19.67
C GLY A 71 -6.46 32.25 -19.43
N GLU A 72 -7.73 31.83 -19.46
CA GLU A 72 -8.86 32.69 -19.14
C GLU A 72 -8.97 32.95 -17.64
N ILE A 73 -9.56 34.10 -17.28
CA ILE A 73 -9.76 34.45 -15.88
C ILE A 73 -10.78 33.48 -15.26
N PRO A 74 -10.48 32.83 -14.12
CA PRO A 74 -11.43 31.96 -13.44
C PRO A 74 -12.75 32.69 -13.14
N ALA A 75 -13.88 31.97 -13.27
CA ALA A 75 -15.20 32.50 -12.93
C ALA A 75 -15.26 32.98 -11.47
N ALA A 76 -16.26 33.79 -11.13
CA ALA A 76 -16.39 34.37 -9.78
C ALA A 76 -16.55 33.30 -8.68
N GLU A 77 -17.05 32.12 -9.06
CA GLU A 77 -17.24 30.94 -8.22
C GLU A 77 -15.98 30.09 -8.05
N ALA A 78 -14.92 30.34 -8.83
CA ALA A 78 -13.68 29.58 -8.73
C ALA A 78 -12.87 29.98 -7.48
N PRO A 79 -12.09 29.05 -6.90
CA PRO A 79 -11.13 29.38 -5.84
C PRO A 79 -10.19 30.51 -6.28
N ARG A 80 -9.90 31.46 -5.37
CA ARG A 80 -9.03 32.61 -5.71
C ARG A 80 -7.54 32.28 -5.70
N TYR A 81 -7.17 31.21 -5.01
CA TYR A 81 -5.80 30.76 -4.85
C TYR A 81 -5.80 29.26 -4.55
N ILE A 82 -4.67 28.63 -4.82
CA ILE A 82 -4.40 27.25 -4.39
C ILE A 82 -3.58 27.29 -3.11
N VAL A 83 -3.72 26.26 -2.28
CA VAL A 83 -2.95 26.09 -1.05
C VAL A 83 -2.11 24.84 -1.20
N LYS A 84 -0.81 24.95 -0.92
CA LYS A 84 0.10 23.81 -0.92
C LYS A 84 -0.33 22.80 0.16
N THR A 85 -0.23 21.51 -0.15
CA THR A 85 -0.54 20.44 0.80
C THR A 85 0.42 20.46 1.99
N LEU A 86 -0.13 20.17 3.17
CA LEU A 86 0.63 20.14 4.42
C LEU A 86 1.40 18.82 4.54
N ASP A 87 2.72 18.88 4.69
CA ASP A 87 3.54 17.71 5.01
C ASP A 87 3.61 17.50 6.53
N PHE A 88 2.77 16.60 7.06
CA PHE A 88 2.76 16.27 8.49
C PHE A 88 4.09 15.69 9.01
N LEU A 89 4.90 15.07 8.13
CA LEU A 89 6.18 14.48 8.49
C LEU A 89 7.33 15.51 8.49
N SER A 90 7.04 16.78 8.19
CA SER A 90 7.99 17.89 8.31
C SER A 90 8.09 18.46 9.73
N SER A 91 7.18 18.09 10.64
CA SER A 91 7.14 18.60 12.01
C SER A 91 8.39 18.26 12.83
N GLU A 92 8.79 19.15 13.73
CA GLU A 92 9.93 18.93 14.65
C GLU A 92 9.58 18.01 15.83
N ILE A 93 8.29 17.75 16.05
CA ILE A 93 7.79 16.85 17.08
C ILE A 93 6.97 15.71 16.46
N ASP A 94 6.93 14.57 17.13
CA ASP A 94 6.13 13.43 16.66
C ASP A 94 4.65 13.63 17.00
N ILE A 95 3.90 14.07 15.99
CA ILE A 95 2.45 14.26 16.05
C ILE A 95 1.67 13.08 15.46
N ILE A 96 2.34 12.06 14.94
CA ILE A 96 1.67 10.96 14.24
C ILE A 96 1.40 9.85 15.24
N SER A 97 0.14 9.50 15.45
CA SER A 97 -0.25 8.42 16.36
C SER A 97 0.15 7.05 15.80
N ASN A 98 0.29 6.08 16.69
CA ASN A 98 0.39 4.66 16.31
C ASN A 98 -0.97 4.05 15.99
N GLU A 99 -2.05 4.80 16.23
CA GLU A 99 -3.42 4.39 15.95
C GLU A 99 -3.85 4.83 14.55
N ILE A 100 -4.59 3.95 13.86
CA ILE A 100 -5.15 4.24 12.55
C ILE A 100 -6.66 4.48 12.59
N SER A 101 -7.16 5.09 11.53
CA SER A 101 -8.58 5.09 11.18
C SER A 101 -8.72 4.53 9.77
N LEU A 102 -9.73 3.68 9.60
CA LEU A 102 -10.22 3.29 8.28
C LEU A 102 -11.21 4.36 7.82
N ILE A 103 -11.04 4.85 6.60
CA ILE A 103 -11.85 5.92 6.00
C ILE A 103 -12.42 5.46 4.66
N ASP A 104 -13.27 6.30 4.07
CA ASP A 104 -13.86 6.10 2.74
C ASP A 104 -14.75 4.85 2.62
N PHE A 105 -15.98 4.98 3.13
CA PHE A 105 -16.99 3.93 3.09
C PHE A 105 -17.94 4.06 1.89
N ASP A 106 -17.57 4.84 0.87
CA ASP A 106 -18.46 5.10 -0.28
C ASP A 106 -18.71 3.85 -1.13
N GLN A 107 -17.82 2.86 -1.05
CA GLN A 107 -17.96 1.53 -1.67
C GLN A 107 -18.43 0.44 -0.69
N ALA A 108 -18.87 0.80 0.51
CA ALA A 108 -19.27 -0.19 1.51
C ALA A 108 -20.50 -1.00 1.07
N ILE A 109 -20.47 -2.30 1.36
CA ILE A 109 -21.44 -3.27 0.87
C ILE A 109 -22.12 -3.96 2.03
N LEU A 110 -23.46 -4.01 2.00
CA LEU A 110 -24.19 -4.97 2.82
C LEU A 110 -24.00 -6.36 2.23
N VAL A 111 -23.46 -7.30 3.01
CA VAL A 111 -23.22 -8.69 2.56
C VAL A 111 -24.50 -9.34 2.00
N SER A 112 -25.67 -8.95 2.53
CA SER A 112 -26.98 -9.43 2.07
C SER A 112 -27.43 -8.87 0.72
N SER A 113 -26.77 -7.83 0.20
CA SER A 113 -27.16 -7.12 -1.03
C SER A 113 -25.93 -6.59 -1.76
N PRO A 114 -25.04 -7.48 -2.27
CA PRO A 114 -23.88 -7.05 -3.02
C PRO A 114 -24.29 -6.38 -4.35
N PRO A 115 -23.53 -5.36 -4.82
CA PRO A 115 -23.82 -4.71 -6.08
C PRO A 115 -23.64 -5.68 -7.26
N GLU A 116 -24.49 -5.54 -8.29
CA GLU A 116 -24.35 -6.32 -9.52
C GLU A 116 -23.14 -5.88 -10.36
N LYS A 117 -22.71 -4.62 -10.20
CA LYS A 117 -21.53 -4.07 -10.87
C LYS A 117 -20.28 -4.34 -10.03
N MET A 118 -19.19 -4.63 -10.72
CA MET A 118 -17.87 -4.69 -10.12
C MET A 118 -17.52 -3.36 -9.44
N LEU A 119 -16.87 -3.45 -8.29
CA LEU A 119 -16.47 -2.29 -7.49
C LEU A 119 -15.40 -1.47 -8.22
N ALA A 120 -15.31 -0.19 -7.84
CA ALA A 120 -14.31 0.73 -8.38
C ALA A 120 -12.93 0.59 -7.69
N THR A 121 -12.75 -0.43 -6.84
CA THR A 121 -11.48 -0.73 -6.17
C THR A 121 -10.34 -0.81 -7.19
N PRO A 122 -9.16 -0.26 -6.90
CA PRO A 122 -7.99 -0.44 -7.77
C PRO A 122 -7.74 -1.93 -8.04
N VAL A 123 -7.48 -2.24 -9.31
CA VAL A 123 -7.48 -3.62 -9.82
C VAL A 123 -6.50 -4.50 -9.05
N GLU A 124 -5.37 -3.97 -8.60
CA GLU A 124 -4.34 -4.70 -7.87
C GLU A 124 -4.76 -5.16 -6.46
N PHE A 125 -5.86 -4.63 -5.91
CA PHE A 125 -6.44 -5.05 -4.62
C PHE A 125 -7.66 -5.96 -4.78
N LEU A 126 -8.15 -6.18 -6.01
CA LEU A 126 -9.33 -7.02 -6.25
C LEU A 126 -9.06 -8.47 -5.84
N ALA A 127 -10.04 -9.04 -5.15
CA ALA A 127 -10.04 -10.46 -4.84
C ALA A 127 -10.29 -11.29 -6.11
N PRO A 128 -9.75 -12.52 -6.21
CA PRO A 128 -9.86 -13.32 -7.42
C PRO A 128 -11.31 -13.62 -7.80
N GLU A 129 -12.20 -13.84 -6.83
CA GLU A 129 -13.62 -14.04 -7.08
C GLU A 129 -14.27 -12.81 -7.76
N VAL A 130 -13.87 -11.61 -7.37
CA VAL A 130 -14.37 -10.35 -7.95
C VAL A 130 -13.80 -10.16 -9.35
N ALA A 131 -12.53 -10.47 -9.55
CA ALA A 131 -11.87 -10.38 -10.85
C ALA A 131 -12.52 -11.31 -11.89
N VAL A 132 -13.02 -12.49 -11.48
CA VAL A 132 -13.78 -13.39 -12.36
C VAL A 132 -15.28 -13.05 -12.44
N GLY A 133 -15.71 -11.91 -11.88
CA GLY A 133 -17.07 -11.40 -11.99
C GLY A 133 -18.07 -11.97 -10.98
N GLN A 134 -17.60 -12.61 -9.90
CA GLN A 134 -18.45 -12.97 -8.76
C GLN A 134 -18.61 -11.76 -7.82
N PRO A 135 -19.67 -11.74 -6.98
CA PRO A 135 -19.90 -10.64 -6.07
C PRO A 135 -18.81 -10.54 -4.99
N ALA A 136 -18.46 -9.31 -4.61
CA ALA A 136 -17.60 -9.06 -3.47
C ALA A 136 -18.27 -9.46 -2.14
N SER A 137 -17.45 -9.83 -1.17
CA SER A 137 -17.88 -10.26 0.16
C SER A 137 -16.86 -9.85 1.22
N SER A 138 -17.11 -10.19 2.49
CA SER A 138 -16.16 -9.97 3.58
C SER A 138 -14.81 -10.63 3.31
N ALA A 139 -14.80 -11.78 2.62
CA ALA A 139 -13.57 -12.43 2.22
C ALA A 139 -12.77 -11.59 1.20
N SER A 140 -13.43 -10.78 0.38
CA SER A 140 -12.78 -9.89 -0.58
C SER A 140 -12.02 -8.76 0.12
N ASP A 141 -12.57 -8.21 1.22
CA ASP A 141 -11.82 -7.29 2.09
C ASP A 141 -10.59 -7.95 2.71
N VAL A 142 -10.69 -9.23 3.10
CA VAL A 142 -9.54 -9.97 3.67
C VAL A 142 -8.45 -10.17 2.63
N TRP A 143 -8.80 -10.40 1.36
CA TRP A 143 -7.82 -10.44 0.28
C TRP A 143 -7.09 -9.09 0.14
N ALA A 144 -7.85 -8.00 0.08
CA ALA A 144 -7.30 -6.65 0.01
C ALA A 144 -6.44 -6.30 1.23
N LEU A 145 -6.79 -6.82 2.41
CA LEU A 145 -5.98 -6.72 3.63
C LEU A 145 -4.63 -7.45 3.45
N GLY A 146 -4.60 -8.62 2.81
CA GLY A 146 -3.35 -9.32 2.47
C GLY A 146 -2.44 -8.48 1.58
N CYS A 147 -2.99 -7.90 0.50
CA CYS A 147 -2.26 -6.98 -0.37
C CYS A 147 -1.73 -5.76 0.41
N THR A 148 -2.55 -5.20 1.30
CA THR A 148 -2.22 -4.07 2.16
C THR A 148 -1.09 -4.41 3.14
N ILE A 149 -1.18 -5.52 3.86
CA ILE A 149 -0.16 -5.98 4.81
C ILE A 149 1.18 -6.18 4.10
N LEU A 150 1.14 -6.83 2.94
CA LEU A 150 2.35 -7.05 2.15
C LEU A 150 2.99 -5.72 1.79
N ARG A 151 2.21 -4.78 1.25
CA ARG A 151 2.69 -3.46 0.81
C ARG A 151 3.17 -2.58 1.97
N LEU A 152 2.51 -2.62 3.13
CA LEU A 152 3.00 -1.99 4.37
C LEU A 152 4.39 -2.49 4.73
N ARG A 153 4.61 -3.81 4.60
CA ARG A 153 5.85 -4.44 5.05
C ARG A 153 6.98 -4.34 4.04
N SER A 154 6.71 -4.43 2.74
CA SER A 154 7.70 -4.45 1.65
C SER A 154 8.01 -3.08 1.06
N GLY A 155 7.06 -2.13 1.14
CA GLY A 155 7.07 -0.90 0.34
C GLY A 155 6.61 -1.08 -1.12
N ASP A 156 6.25 -2.29 -1.52
CA ASP A 156 5.94 -2.67 -2.92
C ASP A 156 4.68 -3.55 -3.02
N SER A 157 4.02 -3.54 -4.18
CA SER A 157 2.79 -4.29 -4.44
C SER A 157 3.10 -5.70 -4.98
N LEU A 158 2.30 -6.70 -4.59
CA LEU A 158 2.40 -8.05 -5.19
C LEU A 158 2.10 -8.02 -6.70
N TYR A 159 1.17 -7.15 -7.07
CA TYR A 159 0.71 -6.92 -8.43
C TYR A 159 0.92 -5.43 -8.72
N SER A 160 1.90 -5.11 -9.56
CA SER A 160 2.22 -3.72 -9.90
C SER A 160 1.08 -3.11 -10.72
N ALA A 161 0.67 -1.88 -10.39
CA ALA A 161 -0.35 -1.15 -11.15
C ALA A 161 0.11 -0.82 -12.59
N TYR A 162 1.43 -0.85 -12.86
CA TYR A 162 1.96 -0.72 -14.22
C TYR A 162 1.75 -2.00 -15.05
N ASP A 163 1.74 -3.17 -14.41
CA ASP A 163 1.58 -4.46 -15.08
C ASP A 163 0.13 -4.94 -15.09
N VAL A 164 -0.66 -4.52 -14.09
CA VAL A 164 -2.04 -4.98 -13.87
C VAL A 164 -3.00 -3.82 -14.12
N THR A 165 -3.50 -3.76 -15.35
CA THR A 165 -4.43 -2.71 -15.79
C THR A 165 -5.87 -3.20 -15.91
N SER A 166 -6.09 -4.52 -15.80
CA SER A 166 -7.39 -5.16 -15.97
C SER A 166 -7.56 -6.39 -15.05
N PRO A 167 -8.80 -6.81 -14.75
CA PRO A 167 -9.06 -8.06 -14.03
C PRO A 167 -8.41 -9.30 -14.66
N ALA A 168 -8.33 -9.37 -15.99
CA ALA A 168 -7.64 -10.44 -16.71
C ALA A 168 -6.13 -10.47 -16.41
N ASP A 169 -5.47 -9.30 -16.38
CA ASP A 169 -4.05 -9.19 -16.02
C ASP A 169 -3.81 -9.52 -14.55
N LEU A 170 -4.74 -9.13 -13.67
CA LEU A 170 -4.68 -9.51 -12.27
C LEU A 170 -4.75 -11.04 -12.13
N MET A 171 -5.73 -11.68 -12.76
CA MET A 171 -5.88 -13.13 -12.71
C MET A 171 -4.65 -13.86 -13.22
N ARG A 172 -3.97 -13.32 -14.24
CA ARG A 172 -2.66 -13.82 -14.68
C ARG A 172 -1.63 -13.79 -13.54
N GLY A 173 -1.49 -12.66 -12.85
CA GLY A 173 -0.58 -12.55 -11.70
C GLY A 173 -0.96 -13.50 -10.55
N ILE A 174 -2.26 -13.66 -10.28
CA ILE A 174 -2.77 -14.58 -9.26
C ILE A 174 -2.45 -16.03 -9.63
N ILE A 175 -2.65 -16.45 -10.88
CA ILE A 175 -2.33 -17.80 -11.34
C ILE A 175 -0.83 -18.09 -11.27
N GLN A 176 0.01 -17.11 -11.61
CA GLN A 176 1.46 -17.25 -11.45
C GLN A 176 1.88 -17.45 -9.98
N THR A 177 1.11 -16.92 -9.03
CA THR A 177 1.44 -16.95 -7.60
C THR A 177 0.81 -18.13 -6.85
N LEU A 178 -0.45 -18.47 -7.15
CA LEU A 178 -1.23 -19.51 -6.47
C LEU A 178 -1.37 -20.81 -7.28
N GLY A 179 -1.03 -20.80 -8.56
CA GLY A 179 -1.26 -21.90 -9.48
C GLY A 179 -2.66 -21.90 -10.09
N ASP A 180 -3.06 -23.06 -10.61
CA ASP A 180 -4.31 -23.21 -11.36
C ASP A 180 -5.55 -22.79 -10.55
N THR A 181 -6.52 -22.19 -11.24
CA THR A 181 -7.80 -21.79 -10.65
C THR A 181 -8.65 -23.01 -10.27
N PRO A 182 -9.62 -22.85 -9.34
CA PRO A 182 -10.60 -23.88 -9.04
C PRO A 182 -11.36 -24.32 -10.30
N ALA A 183 -11.70 -25.61 -10.39
CA ALA A 183 -12.43 -26.16 -11.53
C ALA A 183 -13.79 -25.49 -11.78
N SER A 184 -14.42 -24.96 -10.73
CA SER A 184 -15.66 -24.18 -10.78
C SER A 184 -15.53 -22.90 -11.62
N TRP A 185 -14.32 -22.41 -11.85
CA TRP A 185 -14.05 -21.17 -12.59
C TRP A 185 -13.54 -21.41 -14.02
N ALA A 186 -13.50 -22.66 -14.49
CA ALA A 186 -12.99 -23.01 -15.82
C ALA A 186 -13.75 -22.35 -16.99
N GLY A 187 -14.99 -21.91 -16.77
CA GLY A 187 -15.81 -21.19 -17.75
C GLY A 187 -15.71 -19.67 -17.70
N THR A 188 -14.77 -19.11 -16.94
CA THR A 188 -14.57 -17.65 -16.85
C THR A 188 -14.07 -17.11 -18.19
N LEU A 189 -14.67 -16.00 -18.63
CA LEU A 189 -14.32 -15.30 -19.86
C LEU A 189 -14.08 -13.81 -19.60
N PHE A 190 -13.17 -13.21 -20.38
CA PHE A 190 -12.87 -11.79 -20.34
C PHE A 190 -13.08 -11.15 -21.70
N ASP A 191 -13.62 -9.93 -21.73
CA ASP A 191 -13.72 -9.13 -22.95
C ASP A 191 -12.36 -8.52 -23.36
N THR A 192 -12.38 -7.72 -24.43
CA THR A 192 -11.17 -7.06 -24.96
C THR A 192 -10.54 -6.04 -24.01
N ASP A 193 -11.29 -5.55 -23.02
CA ASP A 193 -10.82 -4.63 -21.98
C ASP A 193 -10.35 -5.40 -20.74
N GLY A 194 -10.35 -6.74 -20.79
CA GLY A 194 -9.95 -7.61 -19.69
C GLY A 194 -10.98 -7.67 -18.56
N LYS A 195 -12.25 -7.31 -18.80
CA LYS A 195 -13.33 -7.37 -17.81
C LYS A 195 -14.12 -8.68 -17.94
N PRO A 196 -14.63 -9.23 -16.81
CA PRO A 196 -15.38 -10.48 -16.84
C PRO A 196 -16.68 -10.32 -17.67
N ILE A 197 -16.93 -11.27 -18.58
CA ILE A 197 -18.10 -11.27 -19.47
C ILE A 197 -18.75 -12.66 -19.51
N LYS A 198 -20.07 -12.70 -19.74
CA LYS A 198 -20.84 -13.96 -19.88
C LYS A 198 -21.04 -14.41 -21.34
N ASP A 199 -20.76 -13.53 -22.30
CA ASP A 199 -20.96 -13.78 -23.73
C ASP A 199 -19.76 -14.57 -24.31
N PRO A 200 -19.95 -15.84 -24.70
CA PRO A 200 -18.87 -16.68 -25.23
C PRO A 200 -18.39 -16.27 -26.62
N VAL A 201 -19.12 -15.41 -27.34
CA VAL A 201 -18.72 -14.92 -28.67
C VAL A 201 -17.72 -13.77 -28.56
N LYS A 202 -17.79 -13.03 -27.45
CA LYS A 202 -16.96 -11.83 -27.21
C LYS A 202 -15.89 -12.04 -26.13
N GLY A 203 -15.90 -13.20 -25.49
CA GLY A 203 -15.08 -13.50 -24.34
C GLY A 203 -13.96 -14.49 -24.66
N GLU A 204 -12.76 -14.20 -24.15
CA GLU A 204 -11.61 -15.09 -24.19
C GLU A 204 -11.45 -15.80 -22.83
N PRO A 205 -11.09 -17.10 -22.80
CA PRO A 205 -10.92 -17.84 -21.55
C PRO A 205 -9.63 -17.46 -20.81
N ILE A 206 -9.59 -17.81 -19.52
CA ILE A 206 -8.36 -17.74 -18.71
C ILE A 206 -7.24 -18.53 -19.41
N TRP A 207 -6.14 -17.85 -19.72
CA TRP A 207 -4.94 -18.48 -20.27
C TRP A 207 -4.24 -19.36 -19.23
N LYS A 208 -3.58 -20.42 -19.72
CA LYS A 208 -2.69 -21.25 -18.90
C LYS A 208 -1.27 -20.71 -18.98
N PHE A 209 -0.64 -20.56 -17.83
CA PHE A 209 0.72 -20.04 -17.71
C PHE A 209 1.64 -21.07 -17.07
N THR A 210 2.91 -21.05 -17.49
CA THR A 210 3.96 -21.93 -16.97
C THR A 210 4.87 -21.23 -15.98
N ASP A 211 4.96 -19.90 -16.06
CA ASP A 211 5.81 -19.10 -15.19
C ASP A 211 5.21 -19.01 -13.79
N LYS A 212 6.06 -19.19 -12.78
CA LYS A 212 5.64 -19.17 -11.37
C LYS A 212 6.35 -18.06 -10.63
N ARG A 213 5.62 -17.35 -9.78
CA ARG A 213 6.13 -16.35 -8.85
C ARG A 213 5.88 -16.83 -7.42
N SER A 214 6.93 -17.15 -6.69
CA SER A 214 6.78 -17.65 -5.32
C SER A 214 6.53 -16.52 -4.34
N ILE A 215 5.34 -16.48 -3.72
CA ILE A 215 5.03 -15.55 -2.62
C ILE A 215 6.05 -15.71 -1.48
N LYS A 216 6.50 -16.94 -1.21
CA LYS A 216 7.52 -17.21 -0.20
C LYS A 216 8.83 -16.52 -0.54
N GLU A 217 9.35 -16.71 -1.75
CA GLU A 217 10.61 -16.07 -2.16
C GLU A 217 10.48 -14.55 -2.12
N TRP A 218 9.33 -14.01 -2.53
CA TRP A 218 9.06 -12.59 -2.47
C TRP A 218 9.12 -12.05 -1.04
N VAL A 219 8.45 -12.72 -0.09
CA VAL A 219 8.50 -12.35 1.34
C VAL A 219 9.93 -12.36 1.88
N TYR A 220 10.72 -13.38 1.56
CA TYR A 220 12.11 -13.47 2.02
C TYR A 220 13.05 -12.46 1.34
N ARG A 221 12.63 -11.84 0.23
CA ARG A 221 13.34 -10.73 -0.41
C ARG A 221 12.96 -9.36 0.14
N ILE A 222 12.03 -9.25 1.08
CA ILE A 222 11.78 -7.97 1.75
C ILE A 222 13.05 -7.50 2.45
N TRP A 223 13.45 -6.27 2.19
CA TRP A 223 14.61 -5.62 2.82
C TRP A 223 14.16 -4.68 3.93
N ASP A 224 15.04 -4.44 4.88
CA ASP A 224 14.84 -3.60 6.05
C ASP A 224 15.80 -2.42 6.09
N ASN A 225 15.44 -1.45 6.92
CA ASN A 225 16.28 -0.31 7.21
C ASN A 225 17.59 -0.80 7.88
N PRO A 226 18.79 -0.48 7.35
CA PRO A 226 20.07 -0.88 7.91
C PRO A 226 20.38 -0.15 9.22
N ARG A 227 19.67 -0.50 10.30
CA ARG A 227 19.87 0.08 11.62
C ARG A 227 21.08 -0.54 12.31
N SER A 228 22.23 0.13 12.17
CA SER A 228 23.36 0.11 13.12
C SER A 228 24.00 -1.25 13.42
N GLY A 229 24.69 -1.82 12.43
CA GLY A 229 25.54 -3.00 12.62
C GLY A 229 26.73 -3.14 11.67
N ALA A 230 26.93 -2.21 10.73
CA ALA A 230 28.07 -2.22 9.83
C ALA A 230 28.47 -0.79 9.44
N GLY A 231 29.37 -0.19 10.23
CA GLY A 231 30.42 0.70 9.73
C GLY A 231 30.06 1.82 8.76
N LYS A 232 28.95 2.55 8.93
CA LYS A 232 28.78 3.87 8.29
C LYS A 232 28.68 4.96 9.32
N SER A 233 29.86 5.52 9.56
CA SER A 233 30.11 6.92 9.89
C SER A 233 28.87 7.80 9.87
N THR A 234 28.63 8.49 10.98
CA THR A 234 27.85 9.73 11.05
C THR A 234 28.36 10.84 10.11
N LYS A 235 29.35 10.59 9.24
CA LYS A 235 29.68 11.38 8.04
C LYS A 235 28.90 10.90 6.81
N ALA A 236 27.59 11.07 6.81
CA ALA A 236 26.81 11.08 5.57
C ALA A 236 25.91 12.33 5.56
N LEU A 237 26.49 13.50 5.78
CA LEU A 237 25.83 14.79 5.58
C LEU A 237 26.87 15.81 5.11
N ALA A 238 27.48 15.55 3.95
CA ALA A 238 28.06 16.64 3.17
C ALA A 238 27.11 16.88 2.00
N VAL A 239 26.34 17.95 2.12
CA VAL A 239 25.62 18.60 1.02
C VAL A 239 26.65 18.85 -0.08
N SER A 240 26.56 18.15 -1.21
CA SER A 240 27.20 18.66 -2.43
C SER A 240 26.39 19.87 -2.86
N GLN A 241 26.95 21.07 -2.66
CA GLN A 241 26.50 22.26 -3.36
C GLN A 241 26.92 22.08 -4.83
N ASP A 242 26.04 21.50 -5.65
CA ASP A 242 26.18 21.57 -7.10
C ASP A 242 24.84 22.05 -7.68
N ASN A 243 24.89 23.22 -8.30
CA ASN A 243 23.73 24.09 -8.57
C ASN A 243 23.07 23.76 -9.91
N GLY A 244 22.53 22.55 -10.06
CA GLY A 244 21.73 22.15 -11.23
C GLY A 244 20.23 22.10 -10.93
N GLU A 245 19.40 22.70 -11.79
CA GLU A 245 17.93 22.76 -11.64
C GLU A 245 17.27 21.36 -11.60
N ASP A 246 17.87 20.36 -12.24
CA ASP A 246 17.41 18.95 -12.22
C ASP A 246 17.58 18.25 -10.85
N GLN A 247 18.40 18.79 -9.91
CA GLN A 247 18.55 18.17 -8.58
C GLN A 247 17.44 18.54 -7.60
N ALA A 248 16.70 19.62 -7.80
CA ALA A 248 15.72 20.10 -6.81
C ALA A 248 14.60 19.07 -6.55
N MET A 249 14.12 18.41 -7.61
CA MET A 249 13.11 17.34 -7.52
C MET A 249 13.62 16.15 -6.68
N TYR A 250 14.85 15.70 -6.95
CA TYR A 250 15.45 14.59 -6.22
C TYR A 250 15.95 14.96 -4.81
N TRP A 251 16.13 16.25 -4.50
CA TRP A 251 16.59 16.72 -3.19
C TRP A 251 15.56 16.47 -2.09
N GLU A 252 14.27 16.68 -2.36
CA GLU A 252 13.21 16.43 -1.38
C GLU A 252 13.05 14.93 -1.10
N GLU A 253 13.13 14.10 -2.14
CA GLU A 253 13.03 12.64 -2.02
C GLU A 253 14.18 12.01 -1.21
N ARG A 254 15.36 12.66 -1.17
CA ARG A 254 16.55 12.18 -0.45
C ARG A 254 16.66 12.73 0.96
N LYS A 255 15.75 13.62 1.38
CA LYS A 255 15.80 14.25 2.70
C LYS A 255 15.32 13.28 3.79
N LEU A 256 16.17 13.02 4.77
CA LEU A 256 15.80 12.27 5.97
C LEU A 256 14.65 12.95 6.69
N TYR A 257 13.75 12.14 7.25
CA TYR A 257 12.75 12.65 8.19
C TYR A 257 13.38 13.34 9.39
N PRO A 258 12.66 14.27 10.05
CA PRO A 258 13.01 14.73 11.39
C PRO A 258 13.24 13.55 12.36
N ARG A 259 14.19 13.71 13.28
CA ARG A 259 14.62 12.63 14.19
C ARG A 259 13.49 12.02 15.01
N CYS A 260 12.47 12.82 15.34
CA CYS A 260 11.29 12.36 16.07
C CYS A 260 10.56 11.23 15.32
N PHE A 261 10.62 11.20 13.99
CA PHE A 261 9.95 10.19 13.16
C PHE A 261 10.78 8.97 12.82
N TRP A 262 12.10 8.98 13.09
CA TRP A 262 12.98 7.88 12.68
C TRP A 262 12.49 6.54 13.20
N HIS A 263 11.97 6.46 14.42
CA HIS A 263 11.48 5.19 14.98
C HIS A 263 10.22 4.61 14.30
N LYS A 264 9.56 5.37 13.41
CA LYS A 264 8.33 5.00 12.69
C LYS A 264 8.50 4.93 11.19
N PHE A 265 9.23 5.89 10.63
CA PHE A 265 9.32 6.13 9.19
C PHE A 265 10.77 6.26 8.75
N TRP A 266 11.04 5.80 7.54
CA TRP A 266 12.32 5.95 6.89
C TRP A 266 12.15 6.07 5.38
N ARG A 267 13.14 6.65 4.71
CA ARG A 267 13.14 6.84 3.26
C ARG A 267 14.19 5.95 2.62
N PRO A 268 13.81 4.96 1.81
CA PRO A 268 14.77 4.15 1.08
C PRO A 268 15.71 4.98 0.21
N THR A 269 15.16 5.98 -0.48
CA THR A 269 15.88 6.93 -1.35
C THR A 269 16.94 7.77 -0.63
N ALA A 270 16.85 7.89 0.70
CA ALA A 270 17.85 8.57 1.51
C ALA A 270 19.04 7.65 1.91
N ILE A 271 18.99 6.36 1.56
CA ILE A 271 20.05 5.39 1.85
C ILE A 271 21.10 5.44 0.74
N LYS A 272 22.36 5.48 1.17
CA LYS A 272 23.53 5.45 0.30
C LYS A 272 24.24 4.09 0.43
N VAL A 273 24.42 3.38 -0.67
CA VAL A 273 25.15 2.11 -0.78
C VAL A 273 26.41 2.36 -1.62
N GLY A 274 27.59 2.13 -1.03
CA GLY A 274 28.84 2.69 -1.58
C GLY A 274 28.75 4.21 -1.76
N ASP A 275 28.90 4.68 -3.00
CA ASP A 275 28.77 6.09 -3.39
C ASP A 275 27.44 6.47 -4.07
N VAL A 276 26.49 5.54 -4.18
CA VAL A 276 25.24 5.70 -4.94
C VAL A 276 24.03 5.75 -3.99
N TYR A 277 23.09 6.65 -4.25
CA TYR A 277 21.81 6.69 -3.55
C TYR A 277 20.84 5.69 -4.17
N LEU A 278 19.94 5.12 -3.38
CA LEU A 278 18.83 4.35 -3.95
C LEU A 278 17.90 5.33 -4.70
N HIS A 279 17.59 5.03 -5.96
CA HIS A 279 16.74 5.89 -6.80
C HIS A 279 15.32 5.34 -6.97
N GLY A 280 15.09 4.07 -6.59
CA GLY A 280 13.79 3.41 -6.66
C GLY A 280 13.94 1.90 -6.65
N TYR A 281 12.99 1.19 -7.24
CA TYR A 281 13.12 -0.24 -7.56
C TYR A 281 13.30 -0.36 -9.09
N ASP A 282 14.46 0.06 -9.58
CA ASP A 282 14.93 -0.20 -10.95
C ASP A 282 16.05 -1.25 -10.95
N ASP A 283 16.38 -1.79 -12.12
CA ASP A 283 17.39 -2.87 -12.27
C ASP A 283 18.76 -2.47 -11.69
N GLU A 284 19.10 -1.18 -11.67
CA GLU A 284 20.34 -0.65 -11.06
C GLU A 284 20.25 -0.64 -9.53
N SER A 285 19.08 -0.29 -8.98
CA SER A 285 18.79 -0.30 -7.55
C SER A 285 18.66 -1.71 -7.00
N ASP A 286 18.22 -2.70 -7.78
CA ASP A 286 18.10 -4.10 -7.35
C ASP A 286 19.42 -4.64 -6.77
N ASN A 287 20.55 -4.40 -7.46
CA ASN A 287 21.88 -4.80 -6.97
C ASN A 287 22.29 -4.07 -5.69
N LEU A 288 21.80 -2.85 -5.47
CA LEU A 288 22.08 -2.07 -4.25
C LEU A 288 21.17 -2.52 -3.09
N LEU A 289 19.92 -2.89 -3.39
CA LEU A 289 18.94 -3.42 -2.43
C LEU A 289 19.39 -4.78 -1.87
N GLU A 290 20.12 -5.58 -2.64
CA GLU A 290 20.72 -6.84 -2.15
C GLU A 290 21.71 -6.65 -1.00
N GLN A 291 22.25 -5.44 -0.82
CA GLN A 291 23.19 -5.10 0.26
C GLN A 291 22.50 -4.68 1.55
N LEU A 292 21.18 -4.49 1.53
CA LEU A 292 20.39 -4.16 2.71
C LEU A 292 20.08 -5.42 3.53
N PRO A 293 19.91 -5.30 4.85
CA PRO A 293 19.47 -6.44 5.65
C PRO A 293 18.11 -6.93 5.11
N ARG A 294 17.95 -8.23 5.02
CA ARG A 294 16.65 -8.84 4.72
C ARG A 294 15.79 -8.89 5.98
N ILE A 295 14.49 -9.05 5.77
CA ILE A 295 13.52 -9.40 6.82
C ILE A 295 14.06 -10.56 7.67
N PRO A 296 13.92 -10.51 9.02
CA PRO A 296 14.32 -11.64 9.87
C PRO A 296 13.59 -12.93 9.48
N GLU A 297 14.29 -14.07 9.52
CA GLU A 297 13.75 -15.36 9.08
C GLU A 297 12.46 -15.76 9.82
N GLU A 298 12.40 -15.50 11.13
CA GLU A 298 11.21 -15.73 11.96
C GLU A 298 10.01 -14.89 11.47
N GLU A 299 10.24 -13.60 11.21
CA GLU A 299 9.19 -12.70 10.70
C GLU A 299 8.74 -13.12 9.30
N ALA A 300 9.68 -13.45 8.41
CA ALA A 300 9.40 -13.90 7.05
C ALA A 300 8.55 -15.18 7.05
N THR A 301 8.86 -16.12 7.96
CA THR A 301 8.11 -17.36 8.13
C THR A 301 6.67 -17.08 8.54
N LEU A 302 6.47 -16.24 9.57
CA LEU A 302 5.15 -15.88 10.06
C LEU A 302 4.35 -15.03 9.07
N LEU A 303 5.00 -14.12 8.34
CA LEU A 303 4.35 -13.31 7.30
C LEU A 303 3.90 -14.19 6.13
N TYR A 304 4.75 -15.11 5.67
CA TYR A 304 4.36 -16.06 4.64
C TYR A 304 3.19 -16.94 5.11
N ASP A 305 3.24 -17.44 6.34
CA ASP A 305 2.17 -18.25 6.93
C ASP A 305 0.84 -17.47 7.01
N LEU A 306 0.88 -16.20 7.41
CA LEU A 306 -0.28 -15.29 7.41
C LEU A 306 -0.87 -15.14 6.01
N LEU A 307 -0.04 -14.76 5.03
CA LEU A 307 -0.46 -14.50 3.66
C LEU A 307 -0.96 -15.77 2.97
N SER A 308 -0.42 -16.94 3.29
CA SER A 308 -0.90 -18.22 2.73
C SER A 308 -2.33 -18.57 3.16
N LYS A 309 -2.78 -18.08 4.32
CA LYS A 309 -4.18 -18.23 4.78
C LYS A 309 -5.12 -17.20 4.15
N ILE A 310 -4.58 -16.04 3.75
CA ILE A 310 -5.33 -14.96 3.11
C ILE A 310 -5.48 -15.19 1.59
N PHE A 311 -4.40 -15.54 0.91
CA PHE A 311 -4.36 -15.72 -0.54
C PHE A 311 -4.86 -17.12 -0.94
N VAL A 312 -6.15 -17.32 -0.74
CA VAL A 312 -6.91 -18.53 -1.10
C VAL A 312 -7.98 -18.14 -2.11
N TYR A 313 -8.07 -18.88 -3.22
CA TYR A 313 -9.05 -18.63 -4.29
C TYR A 313 -10.50 -18.65 -3.79
N GLU A 314 -10.89 -19.74 -3.11
CA GLU A 314 -12.25 -19.96 -2.63
C GLU A 314 -12.55 -19.06 -1.43
N PRO A 315 -13.49 -18.10 -1.54
CA PRO A 315 -13.78 -17.15 -0.46
C PRO A 315 -14.21 -17.84 0.84
N SER A 316 -14.93 -18.96 0.73
CA SER A 316 -15.41 -19.76 1.87
C SER A 316 -14.30 -20.51 2.63
N LYS A 317 -13.12 -20.66 2.04
CA LYS A 317 -11.95 -21.30 2.66
C LYS A 317 -10.91 -20.29 3.15
N ARG A 318 -11.12 -19.00 2.82
CA ARG A 318 -10.23 -17.91 3.21
C ARG A 318 -10.43 -17.63 4.70
N VAL A 319 -9.33 -17.39 5.41
CA VAL A 319 -9.38 -16.98 6.82
C VAL A 319 -10.21 -15.70 6.97
N THR A 320 -10.93 -15.57 8.08
CA THR A 320 -11.72 -14.36 8.37
C THR A 320 -10.87 -13.28 9.03
N ALA A 321 -11.30 -12.01 8.93
CA ALA A 321 -10.62 -10.91 9.62
C ALA A 321 -10.54 -11.11 11.15
N ASN A 322 -11.56 -11.75 11.74
CA ASN A 322 -11.57 -12.07 13.17
C ASN A 322 -10.53 -13.13 13.54
N GLU A 323 -10.44 -14.21 12.78
CA GLU A 323 -9.42 -15.26 13.01
C GLU A 323 -8.00 -14.74 12.82
N LEU A 324 -7.80 -13.76 11.92
CA LEU A 324 -6.50 -13.12 11.71
C LEU A 324 -5.98 -12.41 12.96
N LEU A 325 -6.85 -11.93 13.85
CA LEU A 325 -6.44 -11.18 15.05
C LEU A 325 -5.55 -12.01 15.98
N ASP A 326 -5.69 -13.33 15.97
CA ASP A 326 -4.90 -14.24 16.80
C ASP A 326 -3.60 -14.69 16.12
N HIS A 327 -3.31 -14.22 14.90
CA HIS A 327 -2.14 -14.67 14.15
C HIS A 327 -0.82 -14.19 14.80
N PRO A 328 0.18 -15.07 15.03
CA PRO A 328 1.42 -14.70 15.74
C PRO A 328 2.21 -13.56 15.09
N TRP A 329 2.11 -13.39 13.76
CA TRP A 329 2.76 -12.28 13.06
C TRP A 329 2.36 -10.90 13.62
N PHE A 330 1.12 -10.71 14.09
CA PHE A 330 0.71 -9.43 14.69
C PHE A 330 1.25 -9.21 16.11
N HIS A 331 1.74 -10.28 16.74
CA HIS A 331 2.09 -10.29 18.17
C HIS A 331 3.59 -10.42 18.45
N MET A 332 4.43 -10.31 17.41
CA MET A 332 5.89 -10.45 17.53
C MET A 332 6.56 -9.40 18.43
N ASP A 333 5.88 -8.28 18.69
CA ASP A 333 6.41 -7.15 19.45
C ASP A 333 5.94 -7.10 20.93
N TYR A 334 5.16 -8.10 21.38
CA TYR A 334 4.55 -8.11 22.73
C TYR A 334 5.13 -9.17 23.67
#